data_AF-A0A940M6W0-F1
#
_entry.id   AF-A0A940M6W0-F1
#
_cell.length_a   1.000
_cell.length_b   1.000
_cell.length_c   1.000
_cell.angle_alpha   90.00
_cell.angle_beta   90.00
_cell.angle_gamma   90.00
#
_symmetry.space_group_name_H-M   'P 1'
#
loop_
_entity.id
_entity.type
_entity.pdbx_description
1 polymer ?
#
loop_
_entity_poly.entity_id
_entity_poly.type
_entity_poly.pdbx_seq_one_letter_code
_entity_poly.pdbx_strand_id
1 'polypeptide(L)'
;MIELEGVPELIDPVMVAAFEGWNDAGDAASTAVAHLDREWKGEVFAALDAEDYYDFQVNRPTVFTEGGTRKVQWPSTRLSVVRVKGETPRDLVLVRGIEPSMRWRSFCNEILGFAHELGVELVVILGALLGDTPHTRPVPVSGVTSDPALARTMDLEETKYEGPTGIVGILQEACTHVGVPAVSLWAAVPHYVSQPPNPKATLALLNRLEDLLGVRVPLGELTEDARAWQLGVDQLASEDSEVAEYVQSLEEARDTAELPEASGEAIAREFERYLRRRDGEPGRGGQNRATDGGTGRTWPKPPRSGHDRDQEPGGDDSDPGESSDPGESGESSED
;
A
#
# COMPACT_ATOMS: atom_id res chain seq x y z
N MET A 1 7.80 -4.48 28.76
CA MET A 1 6.40 -4.07 28.57
C MET A 1 6.48 -2.61 28.18
N ILE A 2 6.03 -2.28 26.98
CA ILE A 2 6.01 -0.90 26.48
C ILE A 2 4.79 -0.25 27.13
N GLU A 3 4.97 0.82 27.90
CA GLU A 3 3.83 1.55 28.47
C GLU A 3 3.27 2.51 27.40
N LEU A 4 2.05 2.24 26.92
CA LEU A 4 1.35 3.05 25.92
C LEU A 4 0.42 4.04 26.62
N GLU A 5 0.96 5.15 27.10
CA GLU A 5 0.14 6.21 27.68
C GLU A 5 -0.66 6.95 26.60
N GLY A 6 -1.98 7.05 26.77
CA GLY A 6 -2.85 7.87 25.92
C GLY A 6 -3.32 7.22 24.62
N VAL A 7 -2.96 5.96 24.35
CA VAL A 7 -3.48 5.24 23.17
C VAL A 7 -4.84 4.61 23.51
N PRO A 8 -5.91 4.89 22.73
CA PRO A 8 -7.20 4.23 22.94
C PRO A 8 -7.14 2.76 22.52
N GLU A 9 -8.13 1.97 22.96
CA GLU A 9 -8.37 0.64 22.39
C GLU A 9 -8.60 0.76 20.87
N LEU A 10 -7.91 -0.08 20.11
CA LEU A 10 -7.94 -0.05 18.65
C LEU A 10 -8.98 -1.01 18.06
N ILE A 11 -9.50 -0.65 16.90
CA ILE A 11 -10.50 -1.40 16.13
C ILE A 11 -9.80 -1.91 14.87
N ASP A 12 -9.69 -3.23 14.72
CA ASP A 12 -9.09 -3.88 13.53
C ASP A 12 -7.76 -3.20 13.07
N PRO A 13 -6.76 -3.12 13.98
CA PRO A 13 -5.58 -2.28 13.75
C PRO A 13 -4.65 -2.84 12.68
N VAL A 14 -4.23 -1.97 11.77
CA VAL A 14 -3.20 -2.26 10.76
C VAL A 14 -2.04 -1.30 10.89
N MET A 15 -0.83 -1.82 10.90
CA MET A 15 0.36 -0.99 10.90
C MET A 15 0.73 -0.61 9.46
N VAL A 16 0.93 0.67 9.18
CA VAL A 16 1.42 1.16 7.90
C VAL A 16 2.76 1.85 8.11
N ALA A 17 3.83 1.26 7.60
CA ALA A 17 5.20 1.72 7.81
C ALA A 17 5.84 2.27 6.53
N ALA A 18 6.61 3.34 6.63
CA ALA A 18 7.48 3.83 5.57
C ALA A 18 8.78 4.40 6.13
N PHE A 19 9.88 4.17 5.42
CA PHE A 19 11.21 4.58 5.84
C PHE A 19 11.89 5.40 4.75
N GLU A 20 12.25 6.63 5.07
CA GLU A 20 13.06 7.51 4.21
C GLU A 20 14.43 6.85 3.95
N GLY A 21 15.07 7.22 2.83
CA GLY A 21 16.40 6.73 2.47
C GLY A 21 16.37 5.76 1.28
N TRP A 22 17.08 4.63 1.38
CA TRP A 22 17.33 3.74 0.23
C TRP A 22 16.04 3.13 -0.36
N ASN A 23 15.01 2.95 0.47
CA ASN A 23 13.75 2.29 0.10
C ASN A 23 12.66 3.27 -0.38
N ASP A 24 12.98 4.56 -0.58
CA ASP A 24 11.97 5.61 -0.77
C ASP A 24 12.31 6.59 -1.90
N ALA A 25 12.33 6.09 -3.13
CA ALA A 25 12.52 6.92 -4.31
C ALA A 25 11.49 8.06 -4.39
N GLY A 26 11.97 9.29 -4.58
CA GLY A 26 11.13 10.49 -4.67
C GLY A 26 10.40 10.87 -3.36
N ASP A 27 10.83 10.33 -2.22
CA ASP A 27 10.18 10.42 -0.90
C ASP A 27 8.70 9.95 -0.93
N ALA A 28 8.33 9.09 -1.88
CA ALA A 28 6.94 8.75 -2.17
C ALA A 28 6.24 8.00 -1.03
N ALA A 29 6.89 7.01 -0.43
CA ALA A 29 6.37 6.19 0.64
C ALA A 29 6.28 6.94 1.96
N SER A 30 7.35 7.65 2.36
CA SER A 30 7.33 8.46 3.58
C SER A 30 6.34 9.62 3.46
N THR A 31 6.20 10.23 2.28
CA THR A 31 5.18 11.25 2.02
C THR A 31 3.77 10.67 2.07
N ALA A 32 3.57 9.42 1.63
CA ALA A 32 2.27 8.75 1.74
C ALA A 32 1.85 8.58 3.20
N VAL A 33 2.74 8.08 4.07
CA VAL A 33 2.43 7.95 5.51
C VAL A 33 2.24 9.32 6.17
N ALA A 34 3.06 10.32 5.80
CA ALA A 34 2.89 11.69 6.28
C ALA A 34 1.54 12.31 5.86
N HIS A 35 1.06 11.98 4.66
CA HIS A 35 -0.26 12.39 4.18
C HIS A 35 -1.37 11.78 5.03
N LEU A 36 -1.34 10.46 5.29
CA LEU A 36 -2.32 9.80 6.15
C LEU A 36 -2.36 10.42 7.55
N ASP A 37 -1.19 10.66 8.14
CA ASP A 37 -1.04 11.27 9.46
C ASP A 37 -1.66 12.68 9.49
N ARG A 38 -1.40 13.50 8.46
CA ARG A 38 -1.95 14.86 8.36
C ARG A 38 -3.47 14.86 8.17
N GLU A 39 -3.98 14.09 7.21
CA GLU A 39 -5.40 14.16 6.83
C GLU A 39 -6.31 13.57 7.91
N TRP A 40 -5.86 12.53 8.61
CA TRP A 40 -6.59 11.93 9.72
C TRP A 40 -6.19 12.45 11.09
N LYS A 41 -5.28 13.42 11.16
CA LYS A 41 -4.82 14.09 12.38
C LYS A 41 -4.27 13.08 13.39
N GLY A 42 -3.29 12.30 12.95
CA GLY A 42 -2.64 11.29 13.77
C GLY A 42 -2.04 11.87 15.02
N GLU A 43 -2.14 11.08 16.10
CA GLU A 43 -1.58 11.42 17.40
C GLU A 43 -0.33 10.55 17.61
N VAL A 44 0.83 11.21 17.66
CA VAL A 44 2.10 10.53 17.95
C VAL A 44 2.09 10.08 19.40
N PHE A 45 2.21 8.77 19.62
CA PHE A 45 2.24 8.18 20.96
C PHE A 45 3.62 7.62 21.33
N ALA A 46 4.47 7.34 20.33
CA ALA A 46 5.81 6.84 20.56
C ALA A 46 6.80 7.37 19.52
N ALA A 47 8.07 7.41 19.92
CA ALA A 47 9.20 7.70 19.07
C ALA A 47 10.39 6.86 19.53
N LEU A 48 11.06 6.20 18.59
CA LEU A 48 12.26 5.42 18.89
C LEU A 48 13.41 6.37 19.23
N ASP A 49 14.23 5.98 20.20
CA ASP A 49 15.43 6.73 20.58
C ASP A 49 16.40 6.78 19.40
N ALA A 50 16.89 7.99 19.13
CA ALA A 50 17.76 8.23 18.00
C ALA A 50 19.16 7.63 18.20
N GLU A 51 19.66 7.63 19.44
CA GLU A 51 21.05 7.28 19.76
C GLU A 51 21.38 5.81 19.47
N ASP A 52 20.39 4.93 19.61
CA ASP A 52 20.58 3.49 19.42
C ASP A 52 20.66 3.09 17.95
N TYR A 53 20.01 3.86 17.06
CA TYR A 53 19.72 3.41 15.70
C TYR A 53 20.37 4.24 14.60
N TYR A 54 20.72 5.51 14.85
CA TYR A 54 21.20 6.42 13.81
C TYR A 54 22.66 6.81 13.97
N ASP A 55 23.41 6.79 12.87
CA ASP A 55 24.70 7.46 12.78
C ASP A 55 24.46 8.95 12.53
N PHE A 56 24.73 9.79 13.53
CA PHE A 56 24.53 11.25 13.43
C PHE A 56 25.52 11.97 12.49
N GLN A 57 26.53 11.28 11.96
CA GLN A 57 27.35 11.83 10.86
C GLN A 57 26.64 11.73 9.52
N VAL A 58 25.81 10.69 9.34
CA VAL A 58 24.96 10.46 8.17
C VAL A 58 23.63 11.21 8.33
N ASN A 59 22.92 10.94 9.42
CA ASN A 59 21.61 11.51 9.74
C ASN A 59 21.77 12.63 10.77
N ARG A 60 22.19 13.81 10.31
CA ARG A 60 22.51 14.94 11.18
C ARG A 60 21.24 15.54 11.82
N PRO A 61 21.26 15.85 13.13
CA PRO A 61 20.20 16.65 13.75
C PRO A 61 20.10 18.02 13.10
N THR A 62 18.87 18.52 12.94
CA THR A 62 18.60 19.82 12.35
C THR A 62 18.32 20.86 13.43
N VAL A 63 18.81 22.08 13.24
CA VAL A 63 18.51 23.20 14.12
C VAL A 63 17.47 24.09 13.46
N PHE A 64 16.42 24.42 14.18
CA PHE A 64 15.40 25.36 13.74
C PHE A 64 15.03 26.34 14.86
N THR A 65 14.29 27.40 14.51
CA THR A 65 13.80 28.40 15.48
C THR A 65 12.29 28.42 15.44
N GLU A 66 11.65 28.29 16.59
CA GLU A 66 10.21 28.35 16.73
C GLU A 66 9.85 29.33 17.85
N GLY A 67 9.02 30.33 17.54
CA GLY A 67 8.67 31.37 18.51
C GLY A 67 9.88 32.12 19.10
N GLY A 68 10.96 32.25 18.34
CA GLY A 68 12.22 32.86 18.80
C GLY A 68 13.11 31.96 19.66
N THR A 69 12.71 30.72 19.94
CA THR A 69 13.53 29.75 20.69
C THR A 69 14.22 28.79 19.73
N ARG A 70 15.55 28.66 19.85
CA ARG A 70 16.34 27.71 19.07
C ARG A 70 16.10 26.29 19.60
N LYS A 71 15.74 25.37 18.72
CA LYS A 71 15.50 23.95 19.01
C LYS A 71 16.39 23.07 18.15
N VAL A 72 16.67 21.86 18.64
CA VAL A 72 17.34 20.79 17.89
C VAL A 72 16.33 19.68 17.68
N GLN A 73 16.16 19.26 16.43
CA GLN A 73 15.38 18.10 16.06
C GLN A 73 16.33 16.96 15.72
N TRP A 74 16.21 15.89 16.50
CA TRP A 74 16.94 14.65 16.26
C TRP A 74 16.19 13.78 15.25
N PRO A 75 16.89 13.00 14.41
CA PRO A 75 16.25 11.99 13.56
C PRO A 75 15.56 10.95 14.46
N SER A 76 14.41 10.43 14.05
CA SER A 76 13.69 9.40 14.82
C SER A 76 12.66 8.70 13.93
N THR A 77 12.29 7.48 14.32
CA THR A 77 11.10 6.80 13.80
C THR A 77 9.95 7.04 14.77
N ARG A 78 8.88 7.65 14.28
CA ARG A 78 7.69 7.99 15.06
C ARG A 78 6.56 7.04 14.76
N LEU A 79 5.77 6.76 15.79
CA LEU A 79 4.55 5.98 15.70
C LEU A 79 3.37 6.88 16.09
N SER A 80 2.36 6.92 15.23
CA SER A 80 1.09 7.60 15.50
C SER A 80 -0.09 6.66 15.28
N VAL A 81 -1.23 6.98 15.88
CA VAL A 81 -2.49 6.29 15.62
C VAL A 81 -3.45 7.24 14.94
N VAL A 82 -4.15 6.72 13.93
CA VAL A 82 -5.27 7.38 13.26
C VAL A 82 -6.48 6.46 13.25
N ARG A 83 -7.67 7.05 13.37
CA ARG A 83 -8.94 6.33 13.22
C ARG A 83 -9.57 6.65 11.87
N VAL A 84 -9.65 5.63 11.02
CA VAL A 84 -10.34 5.73 9.72
C VAL A 84 -11.83 5.54 9.95
N LYS A 85 -12.59 6.60 9.68
CA LYS A 85 -14.05 6.58 9.77
C LYS A 85 -14.63 6.16 8.42
N GLY A 86 -15.60 5.26 8.42
CA GLY A 86 -16.23 4.77 7.20
C GLY A 86 -17.26 3.68 7.49
N GLU A 87 -17.68 2.98 6.43
CA GLU A 87 -18.58 1.82 6.54
C GLU A 87 -17.91 0.66 7.29
N THR A 88 -16.59 0.52 7.15
CA THR A 88 -15.72 -0.41 7.89
C THR A 88 -14.70 0.41 8.69
N PRO A 89 -15.05 0.85 9.93
CA PRO A 89 -14.13 1.58 10.78
C PRO A 89 -12.93 0.71 11.14
N ARG A 90 -11.73 1.28 11.03
CA ARG A 90 -10.50 0.63 11.49
C ARG A 90 -9.45 1.65 11.88
N ASP A 91 -8.47 1.21 12.65
CA ASP A 91 -7.36 2.04 13.08
C ASP A 91 -6.09 1.72 12.33
N LEU A 92 -5.30 2.76 12.02
CA LEU A 92 -3.97 2.57 11.48
C LEU A 92 -2.93 3.03 12.49
N VAL A 93 -1.94 2.17 12.72
CA VAL A 93 -0.71 2.50 13.42
C VAL A 93 0.30 2.92 12.37
N LEU A 94 0.52 4.23 12.24
CA LEU A 94 1.43 4.78 11.23
C LEU A 94 2.84 4.81 11.79
N VAL A 95 3.81 4.26 11.04
CA VAL A 95 5.23 4.27 11.38
C VAL A 95 5.96 5.05 10.30
N ARG A 96 6.60 6.16 10.68
CA ARG A 96 7.36 7.00 9.75
C ARG A 96 8.70 7.39 10.35
N GLY A 97 9.78 7.17 9.61
CA GLY A 97 11.11 7.55 10.06
C GLY A 97 12.14 7.42 8.96
N ILE A 98 13.39 7.61 9.34
CA ILE A 98 14.54 7.33 8.48
C ILE A 98 14.94 5.86 8.68
N GLU A 99 15.37 5.19 7.62
CA GLU A 99 16.02 3.89 7.73
C GLU A 99 17.14 3.92 8.79
N PRO A 100 17.13 3.01 9.79
CA PRO A 100 18.15 2.98 10.83
C PRO A 100 19.53 2.72 10.22
N SER A 101 20.59 3.27 10.79
CA SER A 101 21.97 3.03 10.33
C SER A 101 22.55 1.74 10.91
N MET A 102 22.04 1.29 12.06
CA MET A 102 22.57 0.13 12.78
C MET A 102 21.49 -0.57 13.61
N ARG A 103 21.83 -1.73 14.18
CA ARG A 103 20.97 -2.52 15.08
C ARG A 103 19.58 -2.86 14.51
N TRP A 104 19.49 -3.12 13.21
CA TRP A 104 18.23 -3.39 12.50
C TRP A 104 17.35 -4.47 13.16
N ARG A 105 17.96 -5.55 13.67
CA ARG A 105 17.22 -6.59 14.42
C ARG A 105 16.52 -6.05 15.67
N SER A 106 17.21 -5.22 16.45
CA SER A 106 16.61 -4.59 17.64
C SER A 106 15.55 -3.57 17.25
N PHE A 107 15.81 -2.78 16.22
CA PHE A 107 14.85 -1.81 15.68
C PHE A 107 13.53 -2.47 15.25
N CYS A 108 13.61 -3.54 14.45
CA CYS A 108 12.43 -4.30 14.03
C CYS A 108 11.70 -4.93 15.22
N ASN A 109 12.43 -5.51 16.18
CA ASN A 109 11.83 -6.06 17.39
C ASN A 109 11.09 -5.01 18.23
N GLU A 110 11.58 -3.77 18.28
CA GLU A 110 10.92 -2.68 18.98
C GLU A 110 9.62 -2.27 18.28
N ILE A 111 9.65 -2.11 16.96
CA ILE A 111 8.44 -1.86 16.14
C ILE A 111 7.42 -2.99 16.31
N LEU A 112 7.86 -4.25 16.26
CA LEU A 112 6.99 -5.41 16.44
C LEU A 112 6.47 -5.52 17.88
N GLY A 113 7.23 -5.03 18.86
CA GLY A 113 6.76 -4.89 20.24
C GLY A 113 5.55 -3.96 20.33
N PHE A 114 5.59 -2.81 19.63
CA PHE A 114 4.44 -1.92 19.50
C PHE A 114 3.28 -2.59 18.74
N ALA A 115 3.56 -3.29 17.64
CA ALA A 115 2.54 -4.00 16.87
C ALA A 115 1.80 -5.03 17.74
N HIS A 116 2.54 -5.80 18.54
CA HIS A 116 1.99 -6.80 19.44
C HIS A 116 1.12 -6.20 20.54
N GLU A 117 1.61 -5.17 21.24
CA GLU A 117 0.87 -4.51 22.32
C GLU A 117 -0.42 -3.83 21.82
N LEU A 118 -0.40 -3.34 20.58
CA LEU A 118 -1.54 -2.69 19.92
C LEU A 118 -2.49 -3.69 19.23
N GLY A 119 -2.18 -4.98 19.23
CA GLY A 119 -3.00 -6.02 18.61
C GLY A 119 -3.06 -5.95 17.08
N VAL A 120 -2.02 -5.42 16.42
CA VAL A 120 -1.96 -5.28 14.95
C VAL A 120 -2.12 -6.64 14.26
N GLU A 121 -3.05 -6.72 13.31
CA GLU A 121 -3.37 -7.96 12.58
C GLU A 121 -2.66 -8.05 11.21
N LEU A 122 -2.21 -6.92 10.67
CA LEU A 122 -1.49 -6.83 9.40
C LEU A 122 -0.49 -5.66 9.44
N VAL A 123 0.71 -5.90 8.90
CA VAL A 123 1.71 -4.86 8.66
C VAL A 123 1.82 -4.61 7.15
N VAL A 124 1.63 -3.36 6.72
CA VAL A 124 1.83 -2.92 5.34
C VAL A 124 3.03 -1.97 5.30
N ILE A 125 4.05 -2.32 4.54
CA ILE A 125 5.27 -1.52 4.43
C ILE A 125 5.31 -0.87 3.05
N LEU A 126 5.31 0.46 3.00
CA LEU A 126 5.38 1.21 1.76
C LEU A 126 6.84 1.45 1.38
N GLY A 127 7.15 1.28 0.11
CA GLY A 127 8.45 1.59 -0.49
C GLY A 127 8.29 2.16 -1.90
N ALA A 128 9.37 2.75 -2.38
CA ALA A 128 9.50 3.21 -3.75
C ALA A 128 10.92 2.95 -4.25
N LEU A 129 11.04 2.47 -5.47
CA LEU A 129 12.32 2.13 -6.09
C LEU A 129 12.44 2.80 -7.45
N LEU A 130 13.68 2.99 -7.91
CA LEU A 130 13.93 3.46 -9.26
C LEU A 130 13.72 2.32 -10.25
N GLY A 131 12.94 2.58 -11.29
CA GLY A 131 12.60 1.58 -12.30
C GLY A 131 12.56 2.16 -13.72
N ASP A 132 12.47 1.24 -14.68
CA ASP A 132 12.33 1.53 -16.10
C ASP A 132 10.86 1.72 -16.44
N THR A 133 10.32 2.87 -16.07
CA THR A 133 8.92 3.22 -16.29
C THR A 133 8.79 4.66 -16.79
N PRO A 134 7.90 4.92 -17.76
CA PRO A 134 7.70 6.26 -18.28
C PRO A 134 6.82 7.10 -17.33
N HIS A 135 7.24 8.33 -17.03
CA HIS A 135 6.49 9.27 -16.20
C HIS A 135 5.13 9.67 -16.80
N THR A 136 4.90 9.39 -18.08
CA THR A 136 3.68 9.70 -18.85
C THR A 136 2.58 8.63 -18.72
N ARG A 137 2.88 7.46 -18.13
CA ARG A 137 1.90 6.38 -17.87
C ARG A 137 1.55 6.28 -16.37
N PRO A 138 0.53 5.50 -15.97
CA PRO A 138 0.27 5.22 -14.56
C PRO A 138 1.49 4.61 -13.87
N VAL A 139 1.74 5.01 -12.62
CA VAL A 139 2.87 4.48 -11.83
C VAL A 139 2.58 3.02 -11.46
N PRO A 140 3.42 2.05 -11.87
CA PRO A 140 3.28 0.66 -11.45
C PRO A 140 3.49 0.55 -9.94
N VAL A 141 2.56 -0.12 -9.25
CA VAL A 141 2.70 -0.46 -7.83
C VAL A 141 2.56 -1.96 -7.66
N SER A 142 3.65 -2.63 -7.30
CA SER A 142 3.65 -4.06 -6.99
C SER A 142 3.33 -4.27 -5.52
N GLY A 143 2.52 -5.27 -5.21
CA GLY A 143 2.32 -5.74 -3.84
C GLY A 143 2.98 -7.09 -3.68
N VAL A 144 3.90 -7.22 -2.73
CA VAL A 144 4.68 -8.43 -2.52
C VAL A 144 4.58 -8.92 -1.08
N THR A 145 4.67 -10.23 -0.90
CA THR A 145 4.75 -10.86 0.42
C THR A 145 5.63 -12.11 0.36
N SER A 146 6.16 -12.51 1.52
CA SER A 146 6.90 -13.76 1.73
C SER A 146 6.00 -14.93 2.14
N ASP A 147 4.71 -14.68 2.41
CA ASP A 147 3.73 -15.71 2.75
C ASP A 147 2.92 -16.12 1.50
N PRO A 148 3.10 -17.35 0.98
CA PRO A 148 2.37 -17.81 -0.21
C PRO A 148 0.85 -17.89 -0.01
N ALA A 149 0.36 -18.09 1.22
CA ALA A 149 -1.07 -18.10 1.51
C ALA A 149 -1.64 -16.67 1.48
N LEU A 150 -0.92 -15.72 2.05
CA LEU A 150 -1.29 -14.30 1.98
C LEU A 150 -1.25 -13.80 0.54
N ALA A 151 -0.25 -14.20 -0.25
CA ALA A 151 -0.13 -13.88 -1.66
C ALA A 151 -1.38 -14.28 -2.46
N ARG A 152 -1.87 -15.51 -2.27
CA ARG A 152 -3.08 -16.00 -2.94
C ARG A 152 -4.36 -15.32 -2.46
N THR A 153 -4.48 -15.05 -1.16
CA THR A 153 -5.71 -14.50 -0.57
C THR A 153 -5.90 -13.02 -0.84
N MET A 154 -4.79 -12.27 -1.00
CA MET A 154 -4.80 -10.83 -1.22
C MET A 154 -4.44 -10.41 -2.66
N ASP A 155 -4.29 -11.37 -3.57
CA ASP A 155 -3.87 -11.12 -4.97
C ASP A 155 -2.56 -10.31 -5.05
N LEU A 156 -1.53 -10.86 -4.41
CA LEU A 156 -0.18 -10.29 -4.33
C LEU A 156 0.84 -11.23 -4.95
N GLU A 157 1.99 -10.67 -5.30
CA GLU A 157 3.12 -11.45 -5.81
C GLU A 157 3.93 -12.06 -4.65
N GLU A 158 4.40 -13.29 -4.83
CA GLU A 158 5.38 -13.89 -3.94
C GLU A 158 6.77 -13.33 -4.26
N THR A 159 7.48 -12.82 -3.26
CA THR A 159 8.85 -12.32 -3.47
C THR A 159 9.82 -13.46 -3.77
N LYS A 160 10.61 -13.29 -4.84
CA LYS A 160 11.69 -14.21 -5.25
C LYS A 160 13.04 -13.51 -5.35
N TYR A 161 13.12 -12.29 -4.83
CA TYR A 161 14.30 -11.45 -4.97
C TYR A 161 15.46 -11.98 -4.11
N GLU A 162 16.64 -12.09 -4.73
CA GLU A 162 17.90 -12.39 -4.06
C GLU A 162 18.88 -11.22 -4.29
N GLY A 163 19.38 -10.63 -3.21
CA GLY A 163 20.32 -9.51 -3.28
C GLY A 163 20.34 -8.67 -2.00
N PRO A 164 21.05 -7.52 -2.02
CA PRO A 164 21.00 -6.56 -0.92
C PRO A 164 19.58 -6.10 -0.65
N THR A 165 19.25 -5.92 0.63
CA THR A 165 17.94 -5.46 1.09
C THR A 165 18.08 -4.33 2.10
N GLY A 166 17.03 -3.54 2.24
CA GLY A 166 16.91 -2.47 3.22
C GLY A 166 16.07 -2.88 4.42
N ILE A 167 15.79 -1.91 5.29
CA ILE A 167 14.96 -2.13 6.48
C ILE A 167 13.56 -2.66 6.17
N VAL A 168 13.00 -2.34 4.99
CA VAL A 168 11.69 -2.85 4.54
C VAL A 168 11.69 -4.39 4.47
N GLY A 169 12.70 -4.98 3.83
CA GLY A 169 12.80 -6.43 3.72
C GLY A 169 13.08 -7.10 5.06
N ILE A 170 13.89 -6.47 5.91
CA ILE A 170 14.20 -6.98 7.25
C ILE A 170 12.99 -6.91 8.18
N LEU A 171 12.18 -5.85 8.11
CA LEU A 171 10.94 -5.77 8.87
C LEU A 171 9.92 -6.81 8.39
N GLN A 172 9.80 -7.02 7.08
CA GLN A 172 8.91 -8.06 6.53
C GLN A 172 9.33 -9.48 6.96
N GLU A 173 10.63 -9.77 6.96
CA GLU A 173 11.17 -11.03 7.46
C GLU A 173 10.94 -11.20 8.97
N ALA A 174 11.15 -10.14 9.75
CA ALA A 174 10.91 -10.15 11.18
C ALA A 174 9.42 -10.40 11.50
N CYS A 175 8.48 -9.79 10.76
CA CYS A 175 7.05 -10.07 10.85
C CYS A 175 6.75 -11.56 10.62
N THR A 176 7.36 -12.14 9.58
CA THR A 176 7.20 -13.56 9.23
C THR A 176 7.65 -14.45 10.40
N HIS A 177 8.79 -14.13 11.02
CA HIS A 177 9.32 -14.88 12.16
C HIS A 177 8.43 -14.86 13.40
N VAL A 178 7.70 -13.76 13.64
CA VAL A 178 6.78 -13.65 14.78
C VAL A 178 5.34 -14.00 14.43
N GLY A 179 5.07 -14.41 13.19
CA GLY A 179 3.75 -14.83 12.73
C GLY A 179 2.74 -13.69 12.52
N VAL A 180 3.21 -12.46 12.30
CA VAL A 180 2.36 -11.32 11.95
C VAL A 180 2.31 -11.21 10.42
N PRO A 181 1.11 -11.24 9.78
CA PRO A 181 0.97 -11.05 8.35
C PRO A 181 1.62 -9.74 7.89
N ALA A 182 2.42 -9.80 6.83
CA ALA A 182 3.11 -8.63 6.29
C ALA A 182 3.11 -8.58 4.77
N VAL A 183 2.89 -7.38 4.25
CA VAL A 183 2.88 -7.06 2.82
C VAL A 183 3.75 -5.82 2.61
N SER A 184 4.50 -5.75 1.51
CA SER A 184 5.09 -4.50 1.06
C SER A 184 4.53 -4.04 -0.28
N LEU A 185 4.30 -2.73 -0.40
CA LEU A 185 3.84 -2.07 -1.63
C LEU A 185 4.98 -1.22 -2.19
N TRP A 186 5.33 -1.42 -3.46
CA TRP A 186 6.47 -0.78 -4.10
C TRP A 186 6.05 0.00 -5.34
N ALA A 187 6.22 1.33 -5.30
CA ALA A 187 6.05 2.17 -6.47
C ALA A 187 7.34 2.22 -7.31
N ALA A 188 7.20 1.98 -8.62
CA ALA A 188 8.29 2.17 -9.57
C ALA A 188 8.37 3.65 -9.99
N VAL A 189 9.42 4.35 -9.57
CA VAL A 189 9.69 5.75 -9.92
C VAL A 189 10.62 5.79 -11.13
N PRO A 190 10.33 6.60 -12.16
CA PRO A 190 11.25 6.78 -13.29
C PRO A 190 12.64 7.22 -12.83
N HIS A 191 13.69 6.46 -13.14
CA HIS A 191 15.04 6.73 -12.64
C HIS A 191 15.61 8.08 -13.09
N TYR A 192 15.19 8.58 -14.25
CA TYR A 192 15.60 9.88 -14.79
C TYR A 192 14.91 11.08 -14.10
N VAL A 193 13.85 10.84 -13.30
CA VAL A 193 13.24 11.85 -12.40
C VAL A 193 13.06 11.27 -11.01
N SER A 194 14.19 11.07 -10.34
CA SER A 194 14.28 10.48 -9.01
C SER A 194 14.29 11.51 -7.86
N GLN A 195 14.42 12.80 -8.18
CA GLN A 195 14.50 13.84 -7.15
C GLN A 195 13.15 14.00 -6.42
N PRO A 196 13.13 13.99 -5.08
CA PRO A 196 11.94 14.33 -4.32
C PRO A 196 11.52 15.81 -4.52
N PRO A 197 10.22 16.12 -4.42
CA PRO A 197 9.11 15.20 -4.16
C PRO A 197 8.55 14.54 -5.43
N ASN A 198 8.01 13.31 -5.30
CA ASN A 198 7.21 12.65 -6.34
C ASN A 198 5.75 12.42 -5.86
N PRO A 199 4.86 13.42 -6.03
CA PRO A 199 3.46 13.31 -5.63
C PRO A 199 2.68 12.27 -6.45
N LYS A 200 3.10 12.00 -7.70
CA LYS A 200 2.46 11.01 -8.56
C LYS A 200 2.66 9.57 -8.02
N ALA A 201 3.87 9.24 -7.58
CA ALA A 201 4.17 7.96 -6.95
C ALA A 201 3.51 7.85 -5.57
N THR A 202 3.51 8.93 -4.78
CA THR A 202 2.78 9.01 -3.50
C THR A 202 1.29 8.68 -3.69
N LEU A 203 0.66 9.32 -4.68
CA LEU A 203 -0.74 9.09 -5.02
C LEU A 203 -1.01 7.64 -5.42
N ALA A 204 -0.11 7.03 -6.20
CA ALA A 204 -0.23 5.63 -6.60
C ALA A 204 -0.14 4.66 -5.40
N LEU A 205 0.78 4.88 -4.46
CA LEU A 205 0.89 4.09 -3.22
C LEU A 205 -0.37 4.21 -2.37
N LEU A 206 -0.89 5.43 -2.18
CA LEU A 206 -2.12 5.65 -1.42
C LEU A 206 -3.32 4.96 -2.07
N ASN A 207 -3.47 5.06 -3.39
CA ASN A 207 -4.53 4.37 -4.11
C ASN A 207 -4.42 2.84 -3.98
N ARG A 208 -3.21 2.26 -4.02
CA ARG A 208 -3.03 0.82 -3.82
C ARG A 208 -3.30 0.41 -2.37
N LEU A 209 -2.96 1.26 -1.41
CA LEU A 209 -3.27 1.04 0.01
C LEU A 209 -4.79 1.11 0.26
N GLU A 210 -5.51 2.04 -0.38
CA GLU A 210 -6.98 2.10 -0.36
C GLU A 210 -7.58 0.77 -0.83
N ASP A 211 -7.10 0.25 -1.97
CA ASP A 211 -7.59 -1.01 -2.55
C ASP A 211 -7.30 -2.20 -1.61
N LEU A 212 -6.10 -2.25 -1.02
CA LEU A 212 -5.66 -3.33 -0.14
C LEU A 212 -6.45 -3.35 1.18
N LEU A 213 -6.68 -2.18 1.79
CA LEU A 213 -7.30 -2.08 3.12
C LEU A 213 -8.82 -1.83 3.07
N GLY A 214 -9.38 -1.57 1.89
CA GLY A 214 -10.79 -1.22 1.73
C GLY A 214 -11.16 0.11 2.39
N VAL A 215 -10.20 1.02 2.56
CA VAL A 215 -10.40 2.33 3.19
C VAL A 215 -10.47 3.44 2.15
N ARG A 216 -11.13 4.55 2.50
CA ARG A 216 -11.13 5.78 1.68
C ARG A 216 -10.17 6.80 2.28
N VAL A 217 -9.08 7.07 1.57
CA VAL A 217 -8.08 8.07 1.87
C VAL A 217 -8.51 9.42 1.27
N PRO A 218 -8.60 10.49 2.07
CA PRO A 218 -8.86 11.83 1.57
C PRO A 218 -7.63 12.40 0.85
N LEU A 219 -7.58 12.31 -0.48
CA LEU A 219 -6.39 12.68 -1.27
C LEU A 219 -6.05 14.19 -1.30
N GLY A 220 -6.97 15.08 -0.90
CA GLY A 220 -6.73 16.53 -0.87
C GLY A 220 -6.22 17.09 -2.21
N GLU A 221 -5.17 17.91 -2.14
CA GLU A 221 -4.52 18.54 -3.31
C GLU A 221 -3.57 17.60 -4.07
N LEU A 222 -3.32 16.38 -3.56
CA LEU A 222 -2.29 15.48 -4.09
C LEU A 222 -2.54 15.09 -5.56
N THR A 223 -3.80 15.06 -5.99
CA THR A 223 -4.15 14.77 -7.40
C THR A 223 -3.72 15.92 -8.33
N GLU A 224 -3.87 17.15 -7.89
CA GLU A 224 -3.42 18.33 -8.64
C GLU A 224 -1.89 18.44 -8.60
N ASP A 225 -1.27 18.16 -7.45
CA ASP A 225 0.20 18.13 -7.31
C ASP A 225 0.82 17.07 -8.25
N ALA A 226 0.23 15.88 -8.34
CA ALA A 226 0.66 14.83 -9.27
C ALA A 226 0.57 15.27 -10.74
N ARG A 227 -0.49 15.99 -11.10
CA ARG A 227 -0.68 16.53 -12.44
C ARG A 227 0.32 17.64 -12.76
N ALA A 228 0.53 18.57 -11.83
CA ALA A 228 1.49 19.66 -11.97
C ALA A 228 2.93 19.12 -12.09
N TRP A 229 3.27 18.12 -11.27
CA TRP A 229 4.54 17.41 -11.36
C TRP A 229 4.73 16.78 -12.74
N GLN A 230 3.74 16.05 -13.25
CA GLN A 230 3.85 15.41 -14.56
C GLN A 230 4.08 16.43 -15.68
N LEU A 231 3.34 17.53 -15.71
CA LEU A 231 3.54 18.60 -16.70
C LEU A 231 4.94 19.21 -16.62
N GLY A 232 5.49 19.37 -15.41
CA GLY A 232 6.87 19.84 -15.21
C GLY A 232 7.90 18.87 -15.76
N VAL A 233 7.69 17.56 -15.54
CA VAL A 233 8.58 16.53 -16.10
C VAL A 233 8.46 16.45 -17.62
N ASP A 234 7.25 16.50 -18.17
CA ASP A 234 7.02 16.49 -19.62
C ASP A 234 7.81 17.63 -20.29
N GLN A 235 7.81 18.82 -19.70
CA GLN A 235 8.56 19.97 -20.19
C GLN A 235 10.06 19.69 -20.18
N LEU A 236 10.63 19.27 -19.04
CA LEU A 236 12.07 19.01 -18.91
C LEU A 236 12.54 17.88 -19.84
N ALA A 237 11.75 16.80 -19.96
CA ALA A 237 12.05 15.69 -20.85
C ALA A 237 12.02 16.11 -22.33
N SER A 238 11.15 17.04 -22.71
CA SER A 238 11.07 17.54 -24.08
C SER A 238 12.23 18.45 -24.50
N GLU A 239 12.97 19.00 -23.54
CA GLU A 239 14.14 19.87 -23.79
C GLU A 239 15.39 19.05 -24.17
N ASP A 240 15.39 17.74 -23.90
CA ASP A 240 16.48 16.81 -24.19
C ASP A 240 15.99 15.68 -25.12
N SER A 241 16.48 15.66 -26.36
CA SER A 241 16.07 14.66 -27.36
C SER A 241 16.42 13.23 -26.97
N GLU A 242 17.54 13.01 -26.26
CA GLU A 242 17.94 11.67 -25.83
C GLU A 242 16.97 11.14 -24.76
N VAL A 243 16.58 12.01 -23.82
CA VAL A 243 15.57 11.67 -22.80
C VAL A 243 14.21 11.44 -23.44
N ALA A 244 13.80 12.27 -24.41
CA ALA A 244 12.52 12.10 -25.10
C ALA A 244 12.44 10.76 -25.86
N GLU A 245 13.47 10.40 -26.62
CA GLU A 245 13.56 9.11 -27.32
C GLU A 245 13.54 7.94 -26.33
N TYR A 246 14.24 8.08 -25.20
CA TYR A 246 14.25 7.06 -24.17
C TYR A 246 12.88 6.88 -23.52
N VAL A 247 12.19 7.97 -23.17
CA VAL A 247 10.81 7.92 -22.63
C VAL A 247 9.88 7.23 -23.62
N GLN A 248 9.97 7.54 -24.91
CA GLN A 248 9.17 6.87 -25.93
C GLN A 248 9.43 5.35 -25.95
N SER A 249 10.69 4.91 -25.85
CA SER A 249 11.02 3.48 -25.80
C SER A 249 10.40 2.78 -24.57
N LEU A 250 10.35 3.46 -23.42
CA LEU A 250 9.70 2.95 -22.21
C LEU A 250 8.18 2.88 -22.34
N GLU A 251 7.57 3.86 -23.01
CA GLU A 251 6.14 3.85 -23.34
C GLU A 251 5.79 2.67 -24.24
N GLU A 252 6.54 2.45 -25.32
CA GLU A 252 6.31 1.33 -26.24
C GLU A 252 6.45 -0.02 -25.54
N ALA A 253 7.47 -0.19 -24.70
CA ALA A 253 7.65 -1.39 -23.89
C ALA A 253 6.47 -1.62 -22.93
N ARG A 254 5.99 -0.56 -22.27
CA ARG A 254 4.88 -0.65 -21.31
C ARG A 254 3.55 -0.94 -21.99
N ASP A 255 3.21 -0.19 -23.03
CA ASP A 255 1.95 -0.33 -23.75
C ASP A 255 1.84 -1.71 -24.42
N THR A 256 2.96 -2.27 -24.88
CA THR A 256 3.02 -3.65 -25.41
C THR A 256 2.72 -4.69 -24.33
N ALA A 257 3.24 -4.50 -23.11
CA ALA A 257 2.97 -5.40 -21.99
C ALA A 257 1.51 -5.33 -21.48
N GLU A 258 0.82 -4.21 -21.69
CA GLU A 258 -0.56 -3.96 -21.23
C GLU A 258 -1.66 -4.26 -22.28
N LEU A 259 -1.31 -4.86 -23.42
CA LEU A 259 -2.28 -5.17 -24.48
C LEU A 259 -3.45 -6.06 -23.97
N PRO A 260 -4.68 -5.92 -24.53
CA PRO A 260 -5.93 -6.41 -23.94
C PRO A 260 -6.06 -7.93 -23.74
N GLU A 261 -5.20 -8.73 -24.37
CA GLU A 261 -5.12 -10.16 -24.09
C GLU A 261 -4.55 -10.44 -22.68
N ALA A 262 -4.03 -9.42 -21.98
CA ALA A 262 -3.41 -9.48 -20.66
C ALA A 262 -3.97 -8.49 -19.58
N SER A 263 -4.83 -7.51 -19.91
CA SER A 263 -5.09 -6.35 -19.01
C SER A 263 -6.53 -6.06 -18.56
N GLY A 264 -7.49 -6.98 -18.77
CA GLY A 264 -8.91 -6.76 -18.41
C GLY A 264 -9.16 -6.36 -16.94
N GLU A 265 -8.28 -6.76 -16.03
CA GLU A 265 -8.42 -6.49 -14.59
C GLU A 265 -8.00 -5.07 -14.19
N ALA A 266 -7.03 -4.45 -14.87
CA ALA A 266 -6.54 -3.11 -14.53
C ALA A 266 -7.63 -2.04 -14.77
N ILE A 267 -8.36 -2.16 -15.88
CA ILE A 267 -9.46 -1.27 -16.25
C ILE A 267 -10.67 -1.48 -15.33
N ALA A 268 -10.96 -2.73 -14.96
CA ALA A 268 -12.02 -3.04 -14.01
C ALA A 268 -11.77 -2.42 -12.62
N ARG A 269 -10.52 -2.50 -12.13
CA ARG A 269 -10.11 -1.92 -10.83
C ARG A 269 -10.27 -0.39 -10.78
N GLU A 270 -9.86 0.34 -11.82
CA GLU A 270 -10.07 1.80 -11.87
C GLU A 270 -11.55 2.20 -11.95
N PHE A 271 -12.35 1.43 -12.69
CA PHE A 271 -13.79 1.67 -12.80
C PHE A 271 -14.53 1.41 -11.49
N GLU A 272 -14.21 0.32 -10.78
CA GLU A 272 -14.73 0.04 -9.45
C GLU A 272 -14.37 1.14 -8.45
N ARG A 273 -13.13 1.66 -8.50
CA ARG A 273 -12.69 2.78 -7.66
C ARG A 273 -13.51 4.04 -7.93
N TYR A 274 -13.77 4.36 -9.19
CA TYR A 274 -14.62 5.50 -9.57
C TYR A 274 -16.04 5.37 -9.03
N LEU A 275 -16.63 4.17 -9.08
CA LEU A 275 -17.97 3.91 -8.54
C LEU A 275 -18.02 4.03 -7.01
N ARG A 276 -17.05 3.43 -6.30
CA ARG A 276 -16.93 3.57 -4.84
C ARG A 276 -16.79 5.03 -4.40
N ARG A 277 -16.20 5.91 -5.22
CA ARG A 277 -16.11 7.36 -4.93
C ARG A 277 -17.45 8.09 -5.11
N ARG A 278 -18.27 7.70 -6.09
CA ARG A 278 -19.56 8.35 -6.40
C ARG A 278 -20.67 7.97 -5.42
N ASP A 279 -20.69 6.73 -4.94
CA ASP A 279 -21.74 6.26 -4.02
C ASP A 279 -21.60 6.82 -2.59
N GLY A 280 -20.49 7.52 -2.30
CA GLY A 280 -20.21 8.14 -1.01
C GLY A 280 -20.51 9.64 -0.87
N GLU A 281 -21.07 10.30 -1.88
CA GLU A 281 -21.57 11.69 -1.77
C GLU A 281 -23.02 11.69 -1.26
N PRO A 282 -23.34 12.27 -0.08
CA PRO A 282 -24.72 12.50 0.30
C PRO A 282 -25.33 13.49 -0.69
N GLY A 283 -26.23 13.00 -1.54
CA GLY A 283 -26.93 13.78 -2.55
C GLY A 283 -27.43 15.10 -1.99
N ARG A 284 -26.94 16.20 -2.57
CA ARG A 284 -27.48 17.54 -2.38
C ARG A 284 -28.92 17.53 -2.90
N GLY A 285 -29.86 17.27 -1.99
CA GLY A 285 -31.29 17.18 -2.28
C GLY A 285 -31.79 18.44 -2.97
N GLY A 286 -32.10 18.31 -4.26
CA GLY A 286 -32.90 19.28 -4.98
C GLY A 286 -34.31 19.28 -4.40
N GLN A 287 -34.59 20.23 -3.52
CA GLN A 287 -35.95 20.60 -3.15
C GLN A 287 -36.67 21.03 -4.43
N ASN A 288 -37.74 20.33 -4.79
CA ASN A 288 -38.81 20.98 -5.52
C ASN A 288 -40.17 20.65 -4.91
N ARG A 289 -40.86 21.74 -4.59
CA ARG A 289 -42.06 21.85 -3.80
C ARG A 289 -43.27 21.50 -4.65
N ALA A 290 -44.26 20.88 -4.00
CA ALA A 290 -45.52 20.38 -4.54
C ALA A 290 -46.29 21.37 -5.42
N THR A 291 -46.90 20.83 -6.49
CA THR A 291 -48.21 21.26 -6.96
C THR A 291 -49.06 20.05 -7.31
N ASP A 292 -50.29 20.12 -6.82
CA ASP A 292 -51.46 19.24 -6.90
C ASP A 292 -51.89 18.87 -8.34
N GLY A 293 -52.57 17.72 -8.48
CA GLY A 293 -53.23 17.31 -9.73
C GLY A 293 -53.31 15.79 -9.90
N GLY A 294 -54.38 15.18 -9.37
CA GLY A 294 -54.62 13.73 -9.44
C GLY A 294 -54.88 13.15 -10.84
N THR A 295 -54.74 11.82 -10.93
CA THR A 295 -55.74 10.85 -11.44
C THR A 295 -55.06 9.49 -11.53
N GLY A 296 -55.82 8.44 -11.19
CA GLY A 296 -55.27 7.11 -10.91
C GLY A 296 -54.92 6.26 -12.12
N ARG A 297 -54.22 5.17 -11.83
CA ARG A 297 -54.40 3.84 -12.45
C ARG A 297 -53.49 2.83 -11.77
N THR A 298 -54.12 1.92 -11.04
CA THR A 298 -53.57 0.65 -10.55
C THR A 298 -53.24 -0.28 -11.71
N TRP A 299 -52.10 -0.97 -11.64
CA TRP A 299 -51.82 -2.20 -12.41
C TRP A 299 -51.31 -3.31 -11.49
N PRO A 300 -51.61 -4.60 -11.79
CA PRO A 300 -51.61 -5.69 -10.82
C PRO A 300 -50.31 -6.51 -10.82
N LYS A 301 -49.99 -7.11 -9.67
CA LYS A 301 -48.92 -8.12 -9.51
C LYS A 301 -49.41 -9.50 -9.99
N PRO A 302 -48.58 -10.32 -10.66
CA PRO A 302 -48.89 -11.73 -10.89
C PRO A 302 -48.43 -12.62 -9.70
N PRO A 303 -48.99 -13.84 -9.58
CA PRO A 303 -49.00 -14.60 -8.33
C PRO A 303 -47.81 -15.54 -8.16
N ARG A 304 -47.54 -15.89 -6.89
CA ARG A 304 -46.70 -17.02 -6.48
C ARG A 304 -47.47 -18.33 -6.66
N SER A 305 -46.83 -19.33 -7.22
CA SER A 305 -47.24 -20.74 -7.13
C SER A 305 -46.05 -21.59 -6.71
N GLY A 306 -46.19 -22.30 -5.60
CA GLY A 306 -45.31 -23.38 -5.19
C GLY A 306 -45.96 -24.74 -5.44
N HIS A 307 -45.15 -25.72 -5.81
CA HIS A 307 -45.31 -27.15 -5.54
C HIS A 307 -43.94 -27.78 -5.91
N ASP A 308 -43.18 -28.27 -4.93
CA ASP A 308 -43.24 -29.61 -4.32
C ASP A 308 -42.53 -30.68 -5.17
N ARG A 309 -41.45 -31.21 -4.54
CA ARG A 309 -41.03 -32.62 -4.49
C ARG A 309 -40.19 -33.27 -5.60
N ASP A 310 -39.07 -33.80 -5.09
CA ASP A 310 -38.59 -35.20 -5.18
C ASP A 310 -37.39 -35.54 -6.08
N GLN A 311 -36.46 -36.26 -5.42
CA GLN A 311 -35.60 -37.36 -5.87
C GLN A 311 -34.19 -37.06 -6.43
N GLU A 312 -33.19 -37.38 -5.59
CA GLU A 312 -31.93 -38.02 -6.02
C GLU A 312 -32.22 -39.36 -6.74
N PRO A 313 -31.27 -39.82 -7.58
CA PRO A 313 -30.45 -40.94 -7.11
C PRO A 313 -28.97 -40.80 -7.47
N GLY A 314 -28.13 -41.44 -6.65
CA GLY A 314 -26.68 -41.55 -6.82
C GLY A 314 -26.21 -42.42 -7.99
N GLY A 315 -24.90 -42.39 -8.19
CA GLY A 315 -24.17 -43.23 -9.13
C GLY A 315 -22.67 -43.14 -8.87
N ASP A 316 -22.17 -44.21 -8.27
CA ASP A 316 -20.80 -44.60 -7.97
C ASP A 316 -19.95 -44.80 -9.25
N ASP A 317 -18.64 -44.53 -9.18
CA ASP A 317 -17.63 -45.37 -9.86
C ASP A 317 -16.19 -45.00 -9.46
N SER A 318 -15.67 -45.80 -8.53
CA SER A 318 -14.51 -46.69 -8.69
C SER A 318 -13.14 -46.18 -9.23
N ASP A 319 -12.17 -46.32 -8.32
CA ASP A 319 -10.70 -46.47 -8.35
C ASP A 319 -10.10 -47.22 -9.59
N PRO A 320 -8.78 -47.08 -9.94
CA PRO A 320 -7.72 -47.75 -9.18
C PRO A 320 -6.37 -47.00 -9.07
N GLY A 321 -5.74 -47.12 -7.89
CA GLY A 321 -4.63 -48.07 -7.75
C GLY A 321 -3.18 -47.55 -7.88
N GLU A 322 -2.58 -47.33 -6.71
CA GLU A 322 -1.33 -47.88 -6.17
C GLU A 322 0.02 -47.93 -6.93
N SER A 323 1.05 -47.73 -6.09
CA SER A 323 2.43 -48.27 -6.09
C SER A 323 3.50 -47.37 -6.73
N SER A 324 4.74 -47.28 -6.26
CA SER A 324 5.44 -47.64 -5.01
C SER A 324 6.89 -47.11 -5.16
N ASP A 325 7.47 -46.60 -4.08
CA ASP A 325 8.89 -46.20 -3.87
C ASP A 325 9.87 -47.42 -4.03
N PRO A 326 11.21 -47.37 -3.78
CA PRO A 326 12.32 -46.41 -4.00
C PRO A 326 13.56 -47.06 -4.70
N GLY A 327 14.61 -46.27 -5.00
CA GLY A 327 15.98 -46.72 -5.34
C GLY A 327 16.59 -45.89 -6.47
N GLU A 328 17.87 -45.51 -6.54
CA GLU A 328 19.09 -45.97 -5.88
C GLU A 328 20.18 -44.89 -6.10
N SER A 329 21.24 -45.00 -5.30
CA SER A 329 22.53 -44.30 -5.29
C SER A 329 23.20 -43.92 -6.61
N GLY A 330 23.95 -42.80 -6.59
CA GLY A 330 25.03 -42.50 -7.54
C GLY A 330 25.99 -41.43 -7.01
N GLU A 331 27.15 -41.87 -6.54
CA GLU A 331 28.34 -41.09 -6.15
C GLU A 331 29.02 -40.37 -7.35
N SER A 332 29.98 -39.50 -7.00
CA SER A 332 31.12 -38.97 -7.80
C SER A 332 30.82 -37.74 -8.66
N SER A 333 31.70 -36.74 -8.81
CA SER A 333 32.97 -36.31 -8.19
C SER A 333 33.33 -34.98 -8.87
N GLU A 334 34.05 -34.11 -8.16
CA GLU A 334 35.07 -33.15 -8.65
C GLU A 334 34.94 -32.57 -10.08
N ASP A 335 34.62 -31.28 -10.17
CA ASP A 335 35.49 -30.18 -10.65
C ASP A 335 34.81 -28.82 -10.44
#